data_AF-A0A4P6HPR6-F1
#
_entry.id   AF-A0A4P6HPR6-F1
#
_cell.length_a   1.000
_cell.length_b   1.000
_cell.length_c   1.000
_cell.angle_alpha   90.00
_cell.angle_beta   90.00
_cell.angle_gamma   90.00
#
_symmetry.space_group_name_H-M   'P 1'
#
loop_
_entity.id
_entity.type
_entity.pdbx_description
1 polymer ?
#
loop_
_entity_poly.entity_id
_entity_poly.type
_entity_poly.pdbx_seq_one_letter_code
_entity_poly.pdbx_strand_id
1 'polypeptide(L)'
;MLEQLAQVDMSIYFQTIMFIVFIALVIRLHWKMGSIPHMLVSGAKYLIFIFIFIYLFLNWASDVNPTLRSSSILIMTLINVYMLWQTIVAAMELPYRRALTSCVEGVCTADDLEQAFTTGKRFYKVRYFFAALTCGGSPFHFLAAVAAERTRDDLHRVFVGLDPKASVFGASLYFQFLRTALAADKAMPGDKRSERQRAVEALARDPWLTEKTSDFLHHLLASPEELLDAGLKESLRSEGKMI
;
A
#
# COMPACT_ATOMS: atom_id res chain seq x y z
N MET A 1 41.50 -22.72 16.85
CA MET A 1 41.18 -23.14 15.46
C MET A 1 40.02 -24.11 15.40
N LEU A 2 39.95 -25.17 16.23
CA LEU A 2 38.79 -26.08 16.27
C LEU A 2 37.48 -25.40 16.71
N GLU A 3 37.53 -24.41 17.61
CA GLU A 3 36.35 -23.61 17.99
C GLU A 3 35.82 -22.69 16.89
N GLN A 4 36.69 -22.22 15.97
CA GLN A 4 36.28 -21.41 14.83
C GLN A 4 35.62 -22.26 13.73
N LEU A 5 36.04 -23.53 13.57
CA LEU A 5 35.34 -24.47 12.69
C LEU A 5 33.96 -24.84 13.24
N ALA A 6 33.83 -25.07 14.56
CA ALA A 6 32.53 -25.31 15.19
C ALA A 6 31.57 -24.10 15.12
N GLN A 7 32.09 -22.86 15.17
CA GLN A 7 31.30 -21.65 14.93
C GLN A 7 30.86 -21.49 13.47
N VAL A 8 31.64 -21.97 12.50
CA VAL A 8 31.31 -21.88 11.07
C VAL A 8 30.26 -22.92 10.67
N ASP A 9 30.32 -24.14 11.21
CA ASP A 9 29.32 -25.18 10.94
C ASP A 9 27.96 -24.82 11.56
N MET A 10 27.93 -24.26 12.76
CA MET A 10 26.70 -23.72 13.36
C MET A 10 26.07 -22.61 12.50
N SER A 11 26.84 -21.88 11.69
CA SER A 11 26.32 -20.80 10.87
C SER A 11 25.52 -21.28 9.66
N ILE A 12 25.97 -22.31 8.92
CA ILE A 12 25.28 -22.74 7.69
C ILE A 12 23.96 -23.45 8.00
N TYR A 13 23.94 -24.33 9.01
CA TYR A 13 22.72 -25.03 9.41
C TYR A 13 21.69 -24.04 9.95
N PHE A 14 22.14 -23.05 10.72
CA PHE A 14 21.28 -21.94 11.15
C PHE A 14 20.73 -21.15 9.95
N GLN A 15 21.57 -20.75 8.99
CA GLN A 15 21.08 -20.04 7.79
C GLN A 15 20.06 -20.88 7.02
N THR A 16 20.29 -22.18 6.85
CA THR A 16 19.38 -23.08 6.15
C THR A 16 18.04 -23.24 6.87
N ILE A 17 18.05 -23.43 8.20
CA ILE A 17 16.82 -23.51 9.00
C ILE A 17 16.04 -22.20 8.91
N MET A 18 16.70 -21.06 9.08
CA MET A 18 16.07 -19.74 8.97
C MET A 18 15.44 -19.53 7.59
N PHE A 19 16.14 -19.92 6.52
CA PHE A 19 15.63 -19.81 5.16
C PHE A 19 14.36 -20.64 4.94
N ILE A 20 14.36 -21.90 5.39
CA ILE A 20 13.20 -22.79 5.30
C ILE A 20 12.02 -22.19 6.09
N VAL A 21 12.26 -21.70 7.31
CA VAL A 21 11.23 -21.07 8.14
C VAL A 21 10.63 -19.84 7.44
N PHE A 22 11.46 -18.94 6.90
CA PHE A 22 10.97 -17.74 6.22
C PHE A 22 10.20 -18.07 4.94
N ILE A 23 10.68 -19.02 4.14
CA ILE A 23 9.93 -19.47 2.96
C ILE A 23 8.58 -20.04 3.36
N ALA A 24 8.53 -20.92 4.35
CA ALA A 24 7.29 -21.53 4.81
C ALA A 24 6.29 -20.46 5.32
N LEU A 25 6.78 -19.46 6.06
CA LEU A 25 5.96 -18.35 6.54
C LEU A 25 5.44 -17.49 5.40
N VAL A 26 6.29 -17.11 4.45
CA VAL A 26 5.91 -16.29 3.30
C VAL A 26 4.88 -17.00 2.43
N ILE A 27 5.08 -18.30 2.13
CA ILE A 27 4.11 -19.11 1.38
C ILE A 27 2.78 -19.16 2.13
N ARG A 28 2.80 -19.45 3.44
CA ARG A 28 1.59 -19.50 4.27
C ARG A 28 0.84 -18.17 4.30
N LEU A 29 1.56 -17.05 4.38
CA LEU A 29 0.97 -15.71 4.38
C LEU A 29 0.32 -15.40 3.03
N HIS A 30 1.00 -15.65 1.92
CA HIS A 30 0.42 -15.43 0.59
C HIS A 30 -0.75 -16.36 0.29
N TRP A 31 -0.71 -17.61 0.74
CA TRP A 31 -1.85 -18.53 0.63
C TRP A 31 -3.09 -17.97 1.34
N LYS A 32 -2.91 -17.43 2.55
CA LYS A 32 -3.99 -16.80 3.32
C LYS A 32 -4.53 -15.52 2.69
N MET A 33 -3.83 -14.90 1.74
CA MET A 33 -4.29 -13.70 1.03
C MET A 33 -5.19 -14.02 -0.17
N GLY A 34 -5.31 -15.28 -0.60
CA GLY A 34 -6.29 -15.72 -1.60
C GLY A 34 -6.04 -15.28 -3.05
N SER A 35 -5.09 -14.40 -3.34
CA SER A 35 -4.82 -13.95 -4.71
C SER A 35 -3.84 -14.88 -5.44
N ILE A 36 -4.37 -15.90 -6.12
CA ILE A 36 -3.64 -16.85 -6.99
C ILE A 36 -2.63 -16.17 -7.94
N PRO A 37 -2.96 -15.08 -8.67
CA PRO A 37 -2.00 -14.44 -9.58
C PRO A 37 -0.82 -13.79 -8.85
N HIS A 38 -1.04 -13.19 -7.68
CA HIS A 38 0.04 -12.66 -6.85
C HIS A 38 0.95 -13.78 -6.31
N MET A 39 0.36 -14.95 -6.03
CA MET A 39 1.09 -16.13 -5.58
C MET A 39 2.01 -16.69 -6.67
N LEU A 40 1.59 -16.68 -7.94
CA LEU A 40 2.40 -17.15 -9.07
C LEU A 40 3.61 -16.25 -9.33
N VAL A 41 3.39 -14.93 -9.43
CA VAL A 41 4.48 -13.97 -9.67
C VAL A 41 5.47 -13.96 -8.51
N SER A 42 4.95 -13.98 -7.27
CA SER A 42 5.82 -14.06 -6.08
C SER A 42 6.51 -15.43 -5.98
N GLY A 43 5.82 -16.51 -6.36
CA GLY A 43 6.35 -17.87 -6.37
C GLY A 43 7.55 -18.05 -7.29
N ALA A 44 7.51 -17.50 -8.51
CA ALA A 44 8.65 -17.52 -9.43
C ALA A 44 9.88 -16.82 -8.83
N LYS A 45 9.67 -15.68 -8.18
CA LYS A 45 10.75 -14.96 -7.48
C LYS A 45 11.34 -15.77 -6.34
N TYR A 46 10.52 -16.39 -5.49
CA TYR A 46 11.02 -17.21 -4.38
C TYR A 46 11.73 -18.47 -4.86
N LEU A 47 11.30 -19.06 -5.98
CA LEU A 47 11.94 -20.21 -6.62
C LEU A 47 13.37 -19.87 -7.10
N ILE A 48 13.60 -18.68 -7.64
CA ILE A 48 14.96 -18.19 -7.95
C ILE A 48 15.81 -18.12 -6.67
N PHE A 49 15.28 -17.54 -5.58
CA PHE A 49 16.01 -17.48 -4.31
C PHE A 49 16.31 -18.87 -3.74
N ILE A 50 15.41 -19.84 -3.90
CA ILE A 50 15.64 -21.24 -3.52
C ILE A 50 16.83 -21.82 -4.30
N PHE A 51 16.86 -21.64 -5.63
CA PHE A 51 17.97 -22.14 -6.44
C PHE A 51 19.30 -21.48 -6.09
N ILE A 52 19.32 -20.17 -5.87
CA ILE A 52 20.52 -19.46 -5.41
C ILE A 52 20.97 -20.00 -4.05
N PHE A 53 20.04 -20.21 -3.12
CA PHE A 53 20.35 -20.72 -1.79
C PHE A 53 20.91 -22.16 -1.85
N ILE A 54 20.30 -23.04 -2.65
CA ILE A 54 20.79 -24.40 -2.89
C ILE A 54 22.20 -24.37 -3.51
N TYR A 55 22.42 -23.51 -4.50
CA TYR A 55 23.74 -23.35 -5.13
C TYR A 55 24.81 -22.94 -4.11
N LEU A 56 24.52 -21.96 -3.26
CA LEU A 56 25.44 -21.53 -2.21
C LEU A 56 25.68 -22.63 -1.16
N PHE A 57 24.66 -23.43 -0.85
CA PHE A 57 24.76 -24.54 0.09
C PHE A 57 25.65 -25.66 -0.48
N LEU A 58 25.47 -25.99 -1.75
CA LEU A 58 26.30 -26.97 -2.46
C LEU A 58 27.75 -26.49 -2.62
N ASN A 59 27.97 -25.20 -2.89
CA ASN A 59 29.30 -24.61 -2.94
C ASN A 59 30.02 -24.66 -1.58
N TRP A 60 29.28 -24.50 -0.48
CA TRP A 60 29.83 -24.64 0.86
C TRP A 60 30.18 -26.09 1.20
N ALA A 61 29.31 -27.04 0.81
CA ALA A 61 29.46 -28.47 1.04
C ALA A 61 30.56 -29.10 0.17
N SER A 62 30.83 -28.51 -1.00
CA SER A 62 31.99 -28.84 -1.83
C SER A 62 33.26 -28.29 -1.20
N ASP A 63 34.40 -28.99 -1.38
CA ASP A 63 35.70 -28.66 -0.77
C ASP A 63 36.41 -27.50 -1.49
N VAL A 64 35.65 -26.43 -1.72
CA VAL A 64 36.03 -25.22 -2.43
C VAL A 64 36.80 -24.29 -1.49
N ASN A 65 37.65 -23.43 -2.07
CA ASN A 65 38.51 -22.47 -1.37
C ASN A 65 37.80 -21.81 -0.16
N PRO A 66 38.42 -21.78 1.05
CA PRO A 66 37.81 -21.24 2.27
C PRO A 66 37.27 -19.79 2.17
N THR A 67 37.81 -18.96 1.27
CA THR A 67 37.25 -17.63 0.96
C THR A 67 35.87 -17.71 0.32
N LEU A 68 35.66 -18.65 -0.62
CA LEU A 68 34.35 -18.89 -1.26
C LEU A 68 33.33 -19.48 -0.28
N ARG A 69 33.80 -20.26 0.70
CA ARG A 69 32.97 -20.78 1.79
C ARG A 69 32.44 -19.65 2.68
N SER A 70 33.31 -18.71 3.06
CA SER A 70 32.96 -17.56 3.91
C SER A 70 32.04 -16.56 3.19
N SER A 71 32.29 -16.30 1.89
CA SER A 71 31.41 -15.43 1.10
C SER A 71 30.03 -16.03 0.91
N SER A 72 29.92 -17.37 0.77
CA SER A 72 28.63 -18.05 0.62
C SER A 72 27.75 -17.88 1.86
N ILE A 73 28.32 -17.99 3.06
CA ILE A 73 27.60 -17.77 4.33
C ILE A 73 27.12 -16.30 4.44
N LEU A 74 27.95 -15.34 4.04
CA LEU A 74 27.56 -13.92 4.02
C LEU A 74 26.38 -13.68 3.07
N ILE A 75 26.43 -14.23 1.86
CA ILE A 75 25.34 -14.09 0.89
C ILE A 75 24.06 -14.78 1.40
N MET A 76 24.16 -15.96 2.00
CA MET A 76 23.01 -16.63 2.64
C MET A 76 22.40 -15.78 3.76
N THR A 77 23.24 -15.13 4.57
CA THR A 77 22.78 -14.23 5.63
C THR A 77 22.01 -13.05 5.04
N LEU A 78 22.50 -12.44 3.96
CA LEU A 78 21.80 -11.36 3.26
C LEU A 78 20.46 -11.83 2.66
N ILE A 79 20.42 -13.04 2.09
CA ILE A 79 19.18 -13.65 1.61
C ILE A 79 18.19 -13.83 2.77
N ASN A 80 18.64 -14.29 3.92
CA ASN A 80 17.76 -14.47 5.09
C ASN A 80 17.25 -13.14 5.66
N VAL A 81 18.08 -12.10 5.72
CA VAL A 81 17.64 -10.74 6.10
C VAL A 81 16.58 -10.23 5.12
N TYR A 82 16.80 -10.44 3.82
CA TYR A 82 15.82 -10.09 2.80
C TYR A 82 14.50 -10.87 2.96
N MET A 83 14.57 -12.18 3.19
CA MET A 83 13.40 -13.03 3.38
C MET A 83 12.64 -12.71 4.67
N LEU A 84 13.34 -12.36 5.74
CA LEU A 84 12.74 -11.82 6.96
C LEU A 84 11.94 -10.55 6.64
N TRP A 85 12.54 -9.62 5.91
CA TRP A 85 11.85 -8.39 5.51
C TRP A 85 10.59 -8.68 4.67
N GLN A 86 10.68 -9.59 3.69
CA GLN A 86 9.49 -10.01 2.91
C GLN A 86 8.41 -10.63 3.80
N THR A 87 8.81 -11.42 4.81
CA THR A 87 7.87 -12.01 5.78
C THR A 87 7.15 -10.93 6.59
N ILE A 88 7.87 -9.91 7.05
CA ILE A 88 7.28 -8.77 7.78
C ILE A 88 6.30 -8.02 6.88
N VAL A 89 6.69 -7.70 5.64
CA VAL A 89 5.81 -7.01 4.68
C VAL A 89 4.55 -7.83 4.42
N ALA A 90 4.67 -9.14 4.17
CA ALA A 90 3.54 -10.03 3.94
C ALA A 90 2.63 -10.17 5.17
N ALA A 91 3.20 -10.20 6.38
CA ALA A 91 2.44 -10.26 7.63
C ALA A 91 1.61 -8.99 7.84
N MET A 92 2.14 -7.82 7.46
CA MET A 92 1.44 -6.55 7.50
C MET A 92 0.42 -6.38 6.36
N GLU A 93 0.65 -7.03 5.21
CA GLU A 93 -0.25 -7.02 4.06
C GLU A 93 -1.54 -7.82 4.30
N LEU A 94 -1.43 -8.96 5.00
CA LEU A 94 -2.56 -9.84 5.28
C LEU A 94 -3.77 -9.15 5.94
N PRO A 95 -3.63 -8.42 7.08
CA PRO A 95 -4.77 -7.74 7.70
C PRO A 95 -5.35 -6.65 6.81
N TYR A 96 -4.51 -5.97 6.01
CA TYR A 96 -4.96 -4.96 5.06
C TYR A 96 -5.81 -5.57 3.95
N ARG A 97 -5.35 -6.64 3.31
CA ARG A 97 -6.13 -7.35 2.27
C ARG A 97 -7.43 -7.94 2.82
N ARG A 98 -7.43 -8.40 4.06
CA ARG A 98 -8.65 -8.87 4.75
C ARG A 98 -9.67 -7.75 4.97
N ALA A 99 -9.22 -6.57 5.39
CA ALA A 99 -10.10 -5.42 5.54
C ALA A 99 -10.68 -4.98 4.18
N LEU A 100 -9.86 -4.96 3.13
CA LEU A 100 -10.32 -4.65 1.77
C LEU A 100 -11.32 -5.68 1.23
N THR A 101 -11.10 -6.98 1.45
CA THR A 101 -12.02 -8.04 1.01
C THR A 101 -13.33 -8.03 1.81
N SER A 102 -13.28 -7.73 3.11
CA SER A 102 -14.49 -7.48 3.93
C SER A 102 -15.39 -6.40 3.32
N CYS A 103 -14.78 -5.34 2.79
CA CYS A 103 -15.50 -4.26 2.11
C CYS A 103 -16.14 -4.68 0.76
N VAL A 104 -15.67 -5.77 0.14
CA VAL A 104 -16.14 -6.28 -1.16
C VAL A 104 -17.23 -7.33 -1.00
N GLU A 105 -17.09 -8.23 -0.03
CA GLU A 105 -17.97 -9.39 0.13
C GLU A 105 -19.23 -9.08 0.96
N GLY A 106 -19.30 -7.93 1.64
CA GLY A 106 -20.42 -7.51 2.49
C GLY A 106 -20.81 -6.04 2.40
N VAL A 107 -21.75 -5.61 3.25
CA VAL A 107 -22.04 -4.18 3.46
C VAL A 107 -20.86 -3.58 4.20
N CYS A 108 -20.00 -2.86 3.47
CA CYS A 108 -18.83 -2.17 4.03
C CYS A 108 -19.26 -1.31 5.23
N THR A 109 -18.86 -1.73 6.43
CA THR A 109 -19.14 -0.96 7.65
C THR A 109 -18.10 0.14 7.84
N ALA A 110 -18.45 1.16 8.64
CA ALA A 110 -17.50 2.24 8.96
C ALA A 110 -16.22 1.71 9.62
N ASP A 111 -16.36 0.67 10.45
CA ASP A 111 -15.25 0.03 11.16
C ASP A 111 -14.31 -0.71 10.18
N ASP A 112 -14.86 -1.41 9.17
CA ASP A 112 -14.06 -2.07 8.14
C ASP A 112 -13.25 -1.06 7.33
N LEU A 113 -13.85 0.09 7.00
CA LEU A 113 -13.19 1.16 6.24
C LEU A 113 -12.07 1.81 7.07
N GLU A 114 -12.32 2.13 8.33
CA GLU A 114 -11.30 2.66 9.24
C GLU A 114 -10.15 1.66 9.41
N GLN A 115 -10.48 0.37 9.55
CA GLN A 115 -9.49 -0.69 9.64
C GLN A 115 -8.68 -0.82 8.34
N ALA A 116 -9.30 -0.71 7.17
CA ALA A 116 -8.60 -0.70 5.89
C ALA A 116 -7.64 0.50 5.76
N PHE A 117 -8.06 1.69 6.18
CA PHE A 117 -7.20 2.88 6.17
C PHE A 117 -6.02 2.78 7.14
N THR A 118 -6.26 2.33 8.37
CA THR A 118 -5.22 2.23 9.40
C THR A 118 -4.21 1.14 9.08
N THR A 119 -4.68 -0.04 8.64
CA THR A 119 -3.81 -1.16 8.25
C THR A 119 -3.08 -0.88 6.95
N GLY A 120 -3.74 -0.25 5.96
CA GLY A 120 -3.13 0.18 4.70
C GLY A 120 -1.99 1.18 4.90
N LYS A 121 -2.23 2.22 5.71
CA LYS A 121 -1.17 3.19 6.05
C LYS A 121 0.04 2.53 6.71
N ARG A 122 -0.18 1.59 7.63
CA ARG A 122 0.91 0.85 8.29
C ARG A 122 1.66 -0.04 7.30
N PHE A 123 0.95 -0.79 6.47
CA PHE A 123 1.53 -1.64 5.44
C PHE A 123 2.41 -0.84 4.47
N TYR A 124 1.90 0.26 3.91
CA TYR A 124 2.65 1.05 2.95
C TYR A 124 3.85 1.77 3.57
N LYS A 125 3.75 2.23 4.82
CA LYS A 125 4.90 2.77 5.55
C LYS A 125 6.02 1.74 5.70
N VAL A 126 5.68 0.50 6.05
CA VAL A 126 6.66 -0.59 6.15
C VAL A 126 7.22 -0.93 4.77
N ARG A 127 6.36 -1.15 3.78
CA ARG A 127 6.76 -1.51 2.41
C ARG A 127 7.74 -0.52 1.79
N TYR A 128 7.50 0.77 1.95
CA TYR A 128 8.33 1.84 1.37
C TYR A 128 9.42 2.38 2.32
N PHE A 129 9.66 1.72 3.45
CA PHE A 129 10.64 2.17 4.45
C PHE A 129 12.02 2.41 3.84
N PHE A 130 12.56 1.44 3.09
CA PHE A 130 13.87 1.59 2.45
C PHE A 130 13.88 2.65 1.35
N ALA A 131 12.79 2.82 0.60
CA ALA A 131 12.68 3.86 -0.43
C ALA A 131 12.67 5.26 0.20
N ALA A 132 12.11 5.40 1.40
CA ALA A 132 12.12 6.66 2.14
C ALA A 132 13.52 7.07 2.60
N LEU A 133 14.42 6.10 2.86
CA LEU A 133 15.81 6.40 3.21
C LEU A 133 16.59 6.98 2.02
N THR A 134 16.17 6.69 0.79
CA THR A 134 16.84 7.14 -0.44
C THR A 134 16.10 8.28 -1.15
N CYS A 135 15.04 8.85 -0.56
CA CYS A 135 14.15 9.79 -1.25
C CYS A 135 14.70 11.23 -1.40
N GLY A 136 15.88 11.53 -0.86
CA GLY A 136 16.51 12.86 -0.95
C GLY A 136 15.81 13.97 -0.14
N GLY A 137 14.70 13.68 0.54
CA GLY A 137 13.94 14.60 1.39
C GLY A 137 13.62 14.01 2.77
N SER A 138 12.63 14.58 3.47
CA SER A 138 12.19 14.06 4.78
C SER A 138 11.54 12.68 4.64
N PRO A 139 12.12 11.60 5.21
CA PRO A 139 11.61 10.25 5.06
C PRO A 139 10.19 10.08 5.61
N PHE A 140 9.87 10.77 6.70
CA PHE A 140 8.54 10.70 7.31
C PHE A 140 7.46 11.34 6.44
N HIS A 141 7.80 12.44 5.75
CA HIS A 141 6.86 13.11 4.84
C HIS A 141 6.61 12.23 3.61
N PHE A 142 7.68 11.67 3.03
CA PHE A 142 7.57 10.73 1.92
C PHE A 142 6.71 9.50 2.29
N LEU A 143 6.98 8.87 3.43
CA LEU A 143 6.21 7.72 3.91
C LEU A 143 4.74 8.06 4.17
N ALA A 144 4.45 9.24 4.73
CA ALA A 144 3.08 9.67 4.95
C ALA A 144 2.33 9.92 3.64
N ALA A 145 2.97 10.58 2.67
CA ALA A 145 2.40 10.87 1.37
C ALA A 145 2.12 9.59 0.58
N VAL A 146 3.13 8.74 0.38
CA VAL A 146 3.00 7.50 -0.39
C VAL A 146 2.01 6.54 0.25
N ALA A 147 2.00 6.43 1.58
CA ALA A 147 1.03 5.56 2.25
C ALA A 147 -0.40 6.06 2.11
N ALA A 148 -0.63 7.38 2.17
CA ALA A 148 -1.96 7.94 1.97
C ALA A 148 -2.45 7.77 0.52
N GLU A 149 -1.59 8.07 -0.46
CA GLU A 149 -1.88 7.94 -1.89
C GLU A 149 -2.21 6.49 -2.25
N ARG A 150 -1.33 5.53 -1.92
CA ARG A 150 -1.53 4.13 -2.30
C ARG A 150 -2.73 3.47 -1.64
N THR A 151 -3.01 3.80 -0.37
CA THR A 151 -4.23 3.32 0.30
C THR A 151 -5.49 3.91 -0.34
N ARG A 152 -5.47 5.19 -0.73
CA ARG A 152 -6.59 5.81 -1.44
C ARG A 152 -6.84 5.13 -2.79
N ASP A 153 -5.78 4.89 -3.57
CA ASP A 153 -5.91 4.29 -4.89
C ASP A 153 -6.45 2.85 -4.84
N ASP A 154 -6.00 2.06 -3.87
CA ASP A 154 -6.52 0.69 -3.65
C ASP A 154 -8.00 0.71 -3.25
N LEU A 155 -8.39 1.57 -2.31
CA LEU A 155 -9.78 1.72 -1.91
C LEU A 155 -10.64 2.20 -3.09
N HIS A 156 -10.16 3.17 -3.86
CA HIS A 156 -10.85 3.63 -5.06
C HIS A 156 -11.08 2.49 -6.06
N ARG A 157 -10.05 1.67 -6.34
CA ARG A 157 -10.19 0.49 -7.20
C ARG A 157 -11.19 -0.53 -6.67
N VAL A 158 -11.18 -0.78 -5.36
CA VAL A 158 -12.13 -1.68 -4.71
C VAL A 158 -13.56 -1.17 -4.85
N PHE A 159 -13.81 0.10 -4.58
CA PHE A 159 -15.15 0.69 -4.66
C PHE A 159 -15.67 0.83 -6.10
N VAL A 160 -14.83 1.26 -7.04
CA VAL A 160 -15.19 1.31 -8.46
C VAL A 160 -15.47 -0.09 -9.01
N GLY A 161 -14.73 -1.11 -8.55
CA GLY A 161 -14.96 -2.50 -8.94
C GLY A 161 -16.27 -3.10 -8.39
N LEU A 162 -16.76 -2.60 -7.25
CA LEU A 162 -18.02 -3.04 -6.64
C LEU A 162 -19.24 -2.40 -7.29
N ASP A 163 -19.18 -1.10 -7.54
CA ASP A 163 -20.19 -0.37 -8.30
C ASP A 163 -19.55 0.90 -8.90
N PRO A 164 -19.50 1.01 -10.24
CA PRO A 164 -19.01 2.21 -10.91
C PRO A 164 -19.77 3.48 -10.49
N LYS A 165 -21.03 3.35 -10.05
CA LYS A 165 -21.89 4.46 -9.60
C LYS A 165 -21.89 4.68 -8.09
N ALA A 166 -21.49 3.69 -7.28
CA ALA A 166 -21.37 3.81 -5.82
C ALA A 166 -19.91 3.95 -5.37
N SER A 167 -19.10 4.68 -6.14
CA SER A 167 -17.79 5.08 -5.66
C SER A 167 -17.98 5.88 -4.37
N VAL A 168 -17.37 5.42 -3.27
CA VAL A 168 -17.40 6.13 -1.96
C VAL A 168 -16.88 7.56 -2.11
N PHE A 169 -16.05 7.81 -3.13
CA PHE A 169 -15.55 9.13 -3.52
C PHE A 169 -16.52 9.89 -4.45
N GLY A 170 -17.81 9.78 -4.21
CA GLY A 170 -18.85 10.49 -4.95
C GLY A 170 -19.29 11.80 -4.30
N ALA A 171 -20.30 12.43 -4.91
CA ALA A 171 -20.87 13.68 -4.44
C ALA A 171 -21.42 13.63 -3.01
N SER A 172 -21.94 12.47 -2.57
CA SER A 172 -22.44 12.26 -1.20
C SER A 172 -21.35 12.47 -0.14
N LEU A 173 -20.16 11.87 -0.33
CA LEU A 173 -19.01 12.07 0.56
C LEU A 173 -18.55 13.53 0.55
N TYR A 174 -18.54 14.16 -0.63
CA TYR A 174 -18.20 15.57 -0.76
C TYR A 174 -19.15 16.48 0.04
N PHE A 175 -20.46 16.27 -0.05
CA PHE A 175 -21.43 17.03 0.73
C PHE A 175 -21.30 16.80 2.23
N GLN A 176 -21.00 15.55 2.64
CA GLN A 176 -20.78 15.22 4.04
C GLN A 176 -19.49 15.84 4.60
N PHE A 177 -18.43 15.89 3.79
CA PHE A 177 -17.22 16.63 4.11
C PHE A 177 -17.52 18.13 4.31
N LEU A 178 -18.24 18.77 3.39
CA LEU A 178 -18.61 20.19 3.51
C LEU A 178 -19.40 20.47 4.79
N ARG A 179 -20.37 19.61 5.14
CA ARG A 179 -21.14 19.72 6.39
C ARG A 179 -20.23 19.63 7.62
N THR A 180 -19.31 18.67 7.63
CA THR A 180 -18.40 18.45 8.75
C THR A 180 -17.41 19.61 8.90
N ALA A 181 -16.88 20.12 7.78
CA ALA A 181 -16.00 21.29 7.75
C ALA A 181 -16.72 22.55 8.25
N LEU A 182 -17.97 22.78 7.82
CA LEU A 182 -18.79 23.90 8.31
C LEU A 182 -19.10 23.80 9.81
N ALA A 183 -19.30 22.58 10.33
CA ALA A 183 -19.52 22.35 11.75
C ALA A 183 -18.24 22.53 12.59
N ALA A 184 -17.08 22.18 12.04
CA ALA A 184 -15.78 22.34 12.69
C ALA A 184 -15.29 23.80 12.72
N ASP A 185 -15.72 24.62 11.76
CA ASP A 185 -15.35 26.04 11.68
C ASP A 185 -16.11 26.89 12.72
N LYS A 186 -15.56 26.95 13.93
CA LYS A 186 -16.07 27.74 15.06
C LYS A 186 -15.91 29.25 14.88
N ALA A 187 -15.06 29.72 13.96
CA ALA A 187 -14.82 31.14 13.74
C ALA A 187 -15.92 31.80 12.90
N MET A 188 -16.73 31.01 12.21
CA MET A 188 -17.79 31.50 11.34
C MET A 188 -19.00 32.04 12.12
N PRO A 189 -19.55 33.22 11.78
CA PRO A 189 -20.81 33.70 12.32
C PRO A 189 -21.97 32.72 12.07
N GLY A 190 -22.86 32.55 13.05
CA GLY A 190 -23.96 31.57 13.00
C GLY A 190 -24.87 31.73 11.79
N ASP A 191 -25.20 32.97 11.42
CA ASP A 191 -26.06 33.27 10.27
C ASP A 191 -25.43 32.78 8.95
N LYS A 192 -24.15 33.10 8.73
CA LYS A 192 -23.40 32.65 7.55
C LYS A 192 -23.20 31.13 7.52
N ARG A 193 -23.04 30.49 8.68
CA ARG A 193 -22.97 29.03 8.78
C ARG A 193 -24.29 28.40 8.35
N SER A 194 -25.43 28.96 8.79
CA SER A 194 -26.76 28.46 8.42
C SER A 194 -27.06 28.64 6.93
N GLU A 195 -26.65 29.76 6.34
CA GLU A 195 -26.78 30.04 4.90
C GLU A 195 -25.97 29.04 4.07
N ARG A 196 -24.70 28.83 4.43
CA ARG A 196 -23.83 27.87 3.74
C ARG A 196 -24.32 26.43 3.90
N GLN A 197 -24.86 26.08 5.07
CA GLN A 197 -25.46 24.76 5.27
C GLN A 197 -26.67 24.53 4.36
N ARG A 198 -27.54 25.55 4.19
CA ARG A 198 -28.65 25.48 3.23
C ARG A 198 -28.16 25.34 1.79
N ALA A 199 -27.08 26.04 1.42
CA ALA A 199 -26.48 25.91 0.09
C ALA A 199 -25.94 24.49 -0.17
N VAL A 200 -25.28 23.88 0.83
CA VAL A 200 -24.81 22.48 0.74
C VAL A 200 -25.99 21.51 0.63
N GLU A 201 -27.08 21.75 1.34
CA GLU A 201 -28.30 20.93 1.23
C GLU A 201 -29.00 21.10 -0.11
N ALA A 202 -29.01 22.30 -0.69
CA ALA A 202 -29.53 22.54 -2.03
C ALA A 202 -28.70 21.80 -3.09
N LEU A 203 -27.37 21.86 -2.99
CA LEU A 203 -26.47 21.12 -3.87
C LEU A 203 -26.71 19.60 -3.80
N ALA A 204 -26.95 19.08 -2.59
CA ALA A 204 -27.19 17.66 -2.36
C ALA A 204 -28.55 17.15 -2.88
N ARG A 205 -29.50 18.06 -3.15
CA ARG A 205 -30.82 17.71 -3.68
C ARG A 205 -30.90 17.82 -5.20
N ASP A 206 -29.94 18.48 -5.82
CA ASP A 206 -29.88 18.63 -7.28
C ASP A 206 -29.27 17.36 -7.91
N PRO A 207 -30.04 16.58 -8.69
CA PRO A 207 -29.55 15.36 -9.31
C PRO A 207 -28.43 15.60 -10.33
N TRP A 208 -28.50 16.70 -11.08
CA TRP A 208 -27.51 17.03 -12.11
C TRP A 208 -26.18 17.42 -11.48
N LEU A 209 -26.20 18.26 -10.43
CA LEU A 209 -24.98 18.62 -9.70
C LEU A 209 -24.37 17.42 -8.98
N THR A 210 -25.20 16.53 -8.44
CA THR A 210 -24.75 15.30 -7.79
C THR A 210 -24.03 14.39 -8.79
N GLU A 211 -24.62 14.18 -9.97
CA GLU A 211 -24.01 13.38 -11.04
C GLU A 211 -22.69 13.98 -11.51
N LYS A 212 -22.67 15.28 -11.87
CA LYS A 212 -21.46 15.93 -12.40
C LYS A 212 -20.34 16.07 -11.37
N THR A 213 -20.68 16.25 -10.08
CA THR A 213 -19.68 16.25 -9.01
C THR A 213 -19.07 14.86 -8.84
N SER A 214 -19.89 13.80 -8.94
CA SER A 214 -19.39 12.43 -8.90
C SER A 214 -18.50 12.12 -10.10
N ASP A 215 -18.90 12.53 -11.31
CA ASP A 215 -18.11 12.39 -12.52
C ASP A 215 -16.76 13.12 -12.39
N PHE A 216 -16.77 14.37 -11.90
CA PHE A 216 -15.54 15.13 -11.68
C PHE A 216 -14.59 14.44 -10.70
N LEU A 217 -15.11 13.98 -9.56
CA LEU A 217 -14.31 13.27 -8.55
C LEU A 217 -13.78 11.94 -9.09
N HIS A 218 -14.55 11.25 -9.93
CA HIS A 218 -14.11 10.04 -10.60
C HIS A 218 -12.95 10.32 -11.57
N HIS A 219 -13.09 11.31 -12.46
CA HIS A 219 -12.00 11.71 -13.36
C HIS A 219 -10.75 12.15 -12.57
N LEU A 220 -10.92 12.84 -11.43
CA LEU A 220 -9.80 13.27 -10.60
C LEU A 220 -8.99 12.09 -10.01
N LEU A 221 -9.63 10.94 -9.80
CA LEU A 221 -9.01 9.75 -9.22
C LEU A 221 -8.57 8.73 -10.28
N ALA A 222 -9.32 8.60 -11.38
CA ALA A 222 -9.09 7.59 -12.41
C ALA A 222 -8.25 8.10 -13.59
N SER A 223 -8.53 9.32 -14.08
CA SER A 223 -7.95 9.90 -15.29
C SER A 223 -7.78 11.43 -15.17
N PRO A 224 -6.87 11.92 -14.31
CA PRO A 224 -6.73 13.37 -14.07
C PRO A 224 -6.26 14.14 -15.31
N GLU A 225 -5.68 13.46 -16.31
CA GLU A 225 -5.31 14.04 -17.60
C GLU A 225 -6.54 14.52 -18.38
N GLU A 226 -7.68 13.85 -18.25
CA GLU A 226 -8.93 14.29 -18.89
C GLU A 226 -9.44 15.60 -18.30
N LEU A 227 -9.15 15.88 -17.02
CA LEU A 227 -9.45 17.16 -16.38
C LEU A 227 -8.57 18.30 -16.89
N LEU A 228 -7.37 17.98 -17.41
CA LEU A 228 -6.48 18.96 -18.03
C LEU A 228 -7.19 19.65 -19.20
N ASP A 229 -7.83 18.84 -20.05
CA ASP A 229 -8.51 19.28 -21.27
C ASP A 229 -9.96 19.71 -21.02
N ALA A 230 -10.65 19.12 -20.04
CA ALA A 230 -12.04 19.44 -19.72
C ALA A 230 -12.23 20.81 -19.01
N GLY A 231 -11.18 21.41 -18.45
CA GLY A 231 -11.31 22.74 -17.84
C GLY A 231 -10.13 23.25 -17.01
N LEU A 232 -9.15 22.42 -16.63
CA LEU A 232 -8.02 22.89 -15.82
C LEU A 232 -7.16 23.92 -16.57
N LYS A 233 -6.94 23.73 -17.89
CA LYS A 233 -6.27 24.74 -18.74
C LYS A 233 -6.97 26.09 -18.69
N GLU A 234 -8.30 26.09 -18.79
CA GLU A 234 -9.11 27.30 -18.75
C GLU A 234 -9.10 27.95 -17.36
N SER A 235 -9.15 27.14 -16.29
CA SER A 235 -9.00 27.62 -14.92
C SER A 235 -7.60 28.20 -14.66
N LEU A 236 -6.55 27.63 -15.24
CA LEU A 236 -5.19 28.14 -15.11
C LEU A 236 -4.99 29.44 -15.91
N ARG A 237 -5.66 29.58 -17.06
CA ARG A 237 -5.72 30.84 -17.82
C ARG A 237 -6.48 31.92 -17.07
N SER A 238 -7.65 31.61 -16.49
CA SER A 238 -8.45 32.58 -15.73
C SER A 238 -7.76 33.05 -14.46
N GLU A 239 -6.92 32.21 -13.84
CA GLU A 239 -6.04 32.57 -12.73
C GLU A 239 -4.72 33.25 -13.16
N GLY A 240 -4.49 33.45 -14.47
CA GLY A 240 -3.27 34.10 -15.00
C GLY A 240 -1.99 33.29 -14.84
N LYS A 241 -2.10 31.98 -14.61
CA LYS A 241 -0.96 31.06 -14.40
C LYS A 241 -0.52 30.34 -15.68
N MET A 242 -1.26 30.50 -16.77
CA MET A 242 -0.94 29.97 -18.08
C MET A 242 -1.20 31.08 -19.11
N ILE A 243 -0.21 31.33 -19.98
CA ILE A 243 -0.25 32.36 -21.04
C ILE A 243 -1.04 31.83 -22.25
#